data_AF-A0A382A4Q9-F1
#
_entry.id   AF-A0A382A4Q9-F1
#
_cell.length_a   1.000
_cell.length_b   1.000
_cell.length_c   1.000
_cell.angle_alpha   90.00
_cell.angle_beta   90.00
_cell.angle_gamma   90.00
#
_symmetry.space_group_name_H-M   'P 1'
#
loop_
_entity.id
_entity.type
_entity.pdbx_description
1 polymer ?
#
loop_
_entity_poly.entity_id
_entity_poly.type
_entity_poly.pdbx_seq_one_letter_code
_entity_poly.pdbx_strand_id
1 'polypeptide(L)' 'MRFERATKRAFELPTRPSNEKLLEMYALYKQANDGDCEGKPRGGLRERAKWKAWKSVAGTTKAEAMERYCEIVDTLMG' A
#
# COMPACT_ATOMS: atom_id res chain seq x y z
N MET A 1 11.81 1.74 -11.36
CA MET A 1 12.99 0.96 -10.89
C MET A 1 12.95 0.56 -9.40
N ARG A 2 12.97 1.47 -8.41
CA ARG A 2 12.94 1.05 -6.97
C ARG A 2 11.57 0.53 -6.53
N PHE A 3 10.52 1.30 -6.77
CA PHE A 3 9.14 0.93 -6.45
C PHE A 3 8.72 -0.38 -7.12
N GLU A 4 8.98 -0.55 -8.42
CA GLU A 4 8.69 -1.81 -9.14
C GLU A 4 9.46 -3.03 -8.60
N ARG A 5 10.69 -2.84 -8.09
CA ARG A 5 11.42 -3.92 -7.43
C ARG A 5 10.81 -4.24 -6.07
N ALA A 6 10.43 -3.21 -5.30
CA ALA A 6 9.76 -3.40 -4.02
C ALA A 6 8.41 -4.12 -4.19
N THR A 7 7.63 -3.78 -5.22
CA THR A 7 6.34 -4.46 -5.48
C THR A 7 6.52 -5.93 -5.85
N LYS A 8 7.61 -6.29 -6.55
CA LYS A 8 7.99 -7.69 -6.79
C LYS A 8 8.41 -8.39 -5.49
N ARG A 9 9.32 -7.77 -4.72
CA ARG A 9 9.81 -8.30 -3.43
C ARG A 9 8.70 -8.48 -2.40
N ALA A 10 7.63 -7.67 -2.45
CA ALA A 10 6.47 -7.83 -1.59
C ALA A 10 5.78 -9.20 -1.74
N PHE A 11 5.92 -9.87 -2.89
CA PHE A 11 5.43 -11.24 -3.10
C PHE A 11 6.40 -12.32 -2.61
N GLU A 12 7.65 -11.94 -2.34
CA GLU A 12 8.75 -12.84 -1.91
C GLU A 12 9.05 -12.70 -0.41
N LEU A 13 8.20 -11.99 0.35
CA LEU A 13 8.39 -11.79 1.78
C LEU A 13 8.47 -13.14 2.52
N PRO A 14 9.47 -13.35 3.39
CA PRO A 14 9.70 -14.64 4.06
C PRO A 14 8.59 -14.99 5.05
N THR A 15 7.91 -13.97 5.58
CA THR A 15 6.76 -14.14 6.47
C THR A 15 5.62 -13.26 6.02
N ARG A 16 4.38 -13.73 6.26
CA ARG A 16 3.19 -12.95 5.97
C ARG A 16 3.10 -11.78 6.95
N PRO A 17 3.06 -10.52 6.47
CA PRO A 17 2.89 -9.36 7.34
C PRO A 17 1.55 -9.35 8.05
N SER A 18 1.44 -8.55 9.11
CA SER A 18 0.16 -8.31 9.77
C SER A 18 -0.86 -7.72 8.79
N ASN A 19 -2.16 -7.95 9.06
CA ASN A 19 -3.23 -7.38 8.23
C ASN A 19 -3.13 -5.84 8.15
N GLU A 20 -2.67 -5.19 9.20
CA GLU A 20 -2.43 -3.75 9.22
C GLU A 20 -1.35 -3.34 8.21
N LYS A 21 -0.19 -4.02 8.21
CA LYS A 21 0.87 -3.80 7.21
C LYS A 21 0.41 -4.09 5.80
N LEU A 22 -0.36 -5.14 5.59
CA LEU A 22 -0.94 -5.44 4.28
C LEU A 22 -1.89 -4.34 3.78
N LEU A 23 -2.69 -3.74 4.68
CA LEU A 23 -3.57 -2.62 4.34
C LEU A 23 -2.79 -1.33 4.07
N GLU A 24 -1.74 -1.06 4.86
CA GLU A 24 -0.83 0.07 4.66
C GLU A 24 -0.10 -0.03 3.31
N MET A 25 0.48 -1.18 3.01
CA MET A 25 1.12 -1.46 1.71
C MET A 25 0.13 -1.32 0.55
N TYR A 26 -1.10 -1.81 0.71
CA TYR A 26 -2.15 -1.64 -0.29
C TYR A 26 -2.48 -0.15 -0.51
N ALA A 27 -2.67 0.61 0.57
CA ALA A 27 -2.99 2.03 0.53
C ALA A 27 -1.91 2.84 -0.21
N LEU A 28 -0.65 2.64 0.16
CA LEU A 28 0.49 3.32 -0.47
C LEU A 28 0.66 2.91 -1.93
N TYR A 29 0.46 1.62 -2.25
CA TYR A 29 0.49 1.16 -3.64
C TYR A 29 -0.61 1.83 -4.48
N LYS A 30 -1.84 1.92 -3.97
CA LYS A 30 -2.93 2.61 -4.67
C LYS A 30 -2.66 4.10 -4.82
N GLN A 31 -2.19 4.76 -3.77
CA GLN A 31 -1.83 6.18 -3.81
C GLN A 31 -0.70 6.47 -4.81
N ALA A 32 0.32 5.63 -4.86
CA ALA A 32 1.44 5.76 -5.80
C ALA A 32 1.00 5.65 -7.27
N ASN A 33 0.06 4.74 -7.58
CA ASN A 33 -0.37 4.49 -8.96
C ASN A 33 -1.53 5.41 -9.37
N ASP A 34 -2.60 5.39 -8.59
CA ASP A 34 -3.89 6.00 -8.89
C ASP A 34 -4.04 7.39 -8.29
N GLY A 35 -3.23 7.77 -7.30
CA GLY A 35 -3.40 9.01 -6.54
C GLY A 35 -4.49 8.91 -5.48
N ASP A 36 -5.12 10.04 -5.16
CA ASP A 36 -6.10 10.15 -4.09
C ASP A 36 -7.30 9.23 -4.28
N CYS A 37 -7.73 8.60 -3.18
CA CYS A 37 -8.89 7.72 -3.20
C CYS A 37 -10.20 8.49 -3.46
N GLU A 38 -10.88 8.13 -4.54
CA GLU A 38 -12.18 8.65 -4.95
C GLU A 38 -13.33 7.64 -4.71
N GLY A 39 -14.56 8.15 -4.64
CA GLY A 39 -15.77 7.33 -4.54
C GLY A 39 -15.96 6.64 -3.18
N LYS A 40 -16.73 5.54 -3.19
CA LYS A 40 -17.11 4.76 -2.00
C LYS A 40 -16.84 3.26 -2.24
N PRO A 41 -16.53 2.47 -1.19
CA PRO A 41 -16.33 1.04 -1.32
C PRO A 41 -17.64 0.36 -1.73
N ARG A 42 -17.58 -0.54 -2.73
CA ARG A 42 -18.77 -1.20 -3.28
C ARG A 42 -19.05 -2.59 -2.70
N GLY A 43 -18.19 -3.09 -1.81
CA GLY A 43 -18.34 -4.43 -1.28
C GLY A 43 -18.17 -4.57 0.24
N GLY A 44 -17.69 -5.76 0.64
CA GLY A 44 -17.75 -6.25 2.02
C GLY A 44 -16.77 -5.57 2.98
N LEU A 45 -16.67 -6.10 4.20
CA LEU A 45 -15.81 -5.55 5.27
C LEU A 45 -14.35 -5.35 4.81
N ARG A 46 -13.81 -6.30 4.03
CA ARG A 46 -12.44 -6.23 3.49
C ARG A 46 -12.25 -5.08 2.49
N GLU A 47 -13.19 -4.88 1.58
CA GLU A 47 -13.12 -3.77 0.61
C GLU A 47 -13.27 -2.43 1.32
N ARG A 48 -14.14 -2.36 2.34
CA ARG A 48 -14.25 -1.17 3.19
C ARG A 48 -12.95 -0.87 3.93
N ALA A 49 -12.26 -1.88 4.45
CA ALA A 49 -10.97 -1.71 5.12
C ALA A 49 -9.89 -1.20 4.15
N LYS A 50 -9.79 -1.80 2.96
CA LYS A 50 -8.90 -1.35 1.89
C LYS A 50 -9.16 0.10 1.47
N TRP A 51 -10.43 0.44 1.25
CA TRP A 51 -10.82 1.80 0.90
C TRP A 51 -10.50 2.79 2.02
N LYS A 52 -10.77 2.44 3.29
CA LYS A 52 -10.40 3.29 4.44
C LYS A 52 -8.90 3.53 4.52
N ALA A 53 -8.09 2.49 4.35
CA ALA A 53 -6.63 2.61 4.38
C ALA A 53 -6.11 3.48 3.22
N TRP A 54 -6.62 3.29 2.01
CA TRP A 54 -6.26 4.15 0.87
C TRP A 54 -6.72 5.60 1.10
N LYS A 55 -7.93 5.80 1.63
CA LYS A 55 -8.43 7.14 1.95
C LYS A 55 -7.61 7.84 3.04
N SER A 56 -7.04 7.11 4.00
CA SER A 56 -6.22 7.70 5.07
C SER A 56 -4.86 8.24 4.59
N VAL A 57 -4.42 7.89 3.38
CA VAL A 57 -3.17 8.42 2.80
C VAL A 57 -3.42 9.46 1.68
N ALA A 58 -4.67 9.89 1.50
CA ALA A 58 -5.01 10.94 0.54
C ALA A 58 -4.25 12.25 0.85
N GLY A 59 -3.83 12.96 -0.19
CA GLY A 59 -2.95 14.12 -0.10
C GLY A 59 -1.45 13.79 -0.11
N THR A 60 -1.08 12.52 0.08
CA THR A 60 0.32 12.07 -0.08
C THR A 60 0.67 12.07 -1.56
N THR A 61 1.82 12.65 -1.93
CA THR A 61 2.24 12.64 -3.35
C THR A 61 2.57 11.23 -3.82
N LYS A 62 2.53 11.00 -5.15
CA LYS A 62 2.91 9.70 -5.71
C LYS A 62 4.33 9.29 -5.32
N ALA A 63 5.26 10.25 -5.30
CA ALA A 63 6.66 10.00 -4.94
C ALA A 63 6.81 9.57 -3.46
N GLU A 64 6.16 10.29 -2.54
CA GLU A 64 6.18 9.95 -1.12
C GLU A 64 5.51 8.59 -0.86
N ALA A 65 4.40 8.29 -1.54
CA ALA A 65 3.73 7.01 -1.40
C ALA A 65 4.61 5.84 -1.89
N MET A 66 5.34 6.03 -2.99
CA MET A 66 6.31 5.05 -3.50
C MET A 66 7.46 4.83 -2.52
N GLU A 67 8.01 5.91 -1.95
CA GLU A 67 9.13 5.83 -1.01
C GLU A 67 8.73 5.08 0.26
N ARG A 68 7.62 5.50 0.89
CA ARG A 68 7.07 4.82 2.08
C ARG A 68 6.76 3.34 1.83
N TYR A 69 6.25 3.01 0.65
CA TYR A 69 6.01 1.60 0.28
C TYR A 69 7.33 0.81 0.23
N CYS A 70 8.37 1.38 -0.36
CA CYS A 70 9.69 0.74 -0.44
C CYS A 70 10.27 0.52 0.96
N GLU A 71 10.18 1.51 1.85
CA GLU A 71 10.67 1.41 3.25
C GLU A 71 9.99 0.27 4.00
N ILE A 72 8.66 0.11 3.84
CA ILE A 72 7.93 -1.00 4.47
C ILE A 72 8.41 -2.35 3.92
N VAL A 73 8.55 -2.48 2.60
CA VAL A 73 9.05 -3.73 2.00
C VAL A 73 10.47 -4.03 2.45
N ASP A 74 11.35 -3.04 2.48
CA ASP A 74 12.74 -3.19 2.93
C ASP A 74 12.78 -3.63 4.40
N THR A 75 11.91 -3.08 5.26
CA THR A 75 11.78 -3.47 6.67
C THR A 75 11.28 -4.91 6.84
N LEU A 76 10.36 -5.36 5.98
CA LEU A 76 9.79 -6.71 6.05
C LEU A 76 10.68 -7.78 5.40
N MET A 77 11.61 -7.37 4.55
CA MET A 77 12.64 -8.24 3.96
C MET A 77 13.89 -8.36 4.85
N GLY A 78 14.01 -7.51 5.86
CA GLY A 78 15.14 -7.43 6.80
C GLY A 78 15.23 -8.63 7.73
#